data_AF-A0A1W9HSH6-F1
#
_entry.id   AF-A0A1W9HSH6-F1
#
_cell.length_a   1.000
_cell.length_b   1.000
_cell.length_c   1.000
_cell.angle_alpha   90.00
_cell.angle_beta   90.00
_cell.angle_gamma   90.00
#
_symmetry.space_group_name_H-M   'P 1'
#
loop_
_entity.id
_entity.type
_entity.pdbx_description
1 polymer ?
#
loop_
_entity_poly.entity_id
_entity_poly.type
_entity_poly.pdbx_seq_one_letter_code
_entity_poly.pdbx_strand_id
1 'polypeptide(L)'
;MFPLAYAIIMPALYAPITIMLLGLIFRGVAFEFRWKTKRGQFLWDWAFAGGSTIAAFAQGVALGALVQGIPVVGRAYSGGWWDWLTPFSLLTGLALVIGYALLGATWLIWKTENHVQRRAYDIAFWVAPATLVLIGLVSAWTPFLNAVYMQKWFSWPHVLLAIPIPALVLVAAFILLKGLTERREASPFLASLSLFVLCFIGLGISFYPHIVPNSVTIWDAAAPDNSLAFLLVGAVVLVPIILAYTAYSYWVFRGKVNAVGGYH
;
A
#
# COMPACT_ATOMS: atom_id res chain seq x y z
N MET A 1 -16.95 -12.05 0.29
CA MET A 1 -17.26 -12.03 -1.15
C MET A 1 -16.67 -13.24 -1.88
N PHE A 2 -15.43 -13.66 -1.59
CA PHE A 2 -14.77 -14.77 -2.29
C PHE A 2 -14.25 -15.87 -1.33
N PRO A 3 -15.08 -16.81 -0.88
CA PRO A 3 -14.70 -17.81 0.11
C PRO A 3 -13.57 -18.74 -0.36
N LEU A 4 -13.57 -19.13 -1.64
CA LEU A 4 -12.53 -20.00 -2.19
C LEU A 4 -11.17 -19.28 -2.30
N ALA A 5 -11.18 -18.02 -2.71
CA ALA A 5 -9.96 -17.20 -2.72
C ALA A 5 -9.41 -17.02 -1.30
N TYR A 6 -10.29 -16.77 -0.32
CA TYR A 6 -9.89 -16.67 1.09
C TYR A 6 -9.24 -17.95 1.62
N ALA A 7 -9.81 -19.11 1.29
CA ALA A 7 -9.27 -20.42 1.71
C ALA A 7 -7.87 -20.72 1.15
N ILE A 8 -7.52 -20.16 -0.01
CA ILE A 8 -6.20 -20.36 -0.65
C ILE A 8 -5.20 -19.28 -0.21
N ILE A 9 -5.64 -18.02 -0.14
CA ILE A 9 -4.79 -16.87 0.17
C ILE A 9 -4.39 -16.88 1.66
N MET A 10 -5.31 -17.20 2.57
CA MET A 10 -5.03 -17.11 4.01
C MET A 10 -3.89 -18.03 4.47
N PRO A 11 -3.84 -19.32 4.09
CA PRO A 11 -2.71 -20.19 4.43
C PRO A 11 -1.38 -19.69 3.85
N ALA A 12 -1.39 -19.22 2.60
CA ALA A 12 -0.19 -18.73 1.93
C ALA A 12 0.36 -17.43 2.54
N LEU A 13 -0.52 -16.57 3.05
CA LEU A 13 -0.16 -15.27 3.63
C LEU A 13 -0.19 -15.27 5.17
N TYR A 14 -0.33 -16.44 5.80
CA TYR A 14 -0.49 -16.56 7.25
C TYR A 14 0.68 -15.92 8.00
N ALA A 15 1.92 -16.20 7.58
CA ALA A 15 3.11 -15.65 8.22
C ALA A 15 3.22 -14.12 8.06
N PRO A 16 3.13 -13.53 6.85
CA PRO A 16 3.07 -12.08 6.68
C PRO A 16 1.96 -11.39 7.48
N ILE A 17 0.74 -11.95 7.47
CA ILE A 17 -0.40 -11.38 8.21
C ILE A 17 -0.13 -11.43 9.71
N THR A 18 0.40 -12.54 10.24
CA THR A 18 0.75 -12.66 11.65
C THR A 18 1.81 -11.62 12.06
N ILE A 19 2.86 -11.45 11.25
CA ILE A 19 3.90 -10.43 11.49
C ILE A 19 3.31 -9.02 11.46
N MET A 20 2.40 -8.74 10.52
CA MET A 20 1.70 -7.47 10.42
C MET A 20 0.87 -7.18 11.68
N LEU A 21 0.08 -8.17 12.15
CA LEU A 21 -0.73 -8.03 13.36
C LEU A 21 0.15 -7.78 14.60
N LEU A 22 1.26 -8.51 14.75
CA LEU A 22 2.21 -8.25 15.82
C LEU A 22 2.76 -6.82 15.76
N GLY A 23 3.16 -6.35 14.58
CA GLY A 23 3.63 -4.97 14.38
C GLY A 23 2.58 -3.91 14.75
N LEU A 24 1.31 -4.15 14.42
CA LEU A 24 0.19 -3.29 14.79
C LEU A 24 -0.08 -3.27 16.30
N ILE A 25 0.05 -4.42 16.97
CA ILE A 25 -0.06 -4.52 18.43
C ILE A 25 1.07 -3.72 19.09
N PHE A 26 2.32 -3.93 18.66
CA PHE A 26 3.47 -3.17 19.17
C PHE A 26 3.29 -1.67 19.00
N ARG A 27 2.77 -1.22 17.85
CA ARG A 27 2.47 0.19 17.61
C ARG A 27 1.44 0.75 18.60
N GLY A 28 0.36 0.02 18.87
CA GLY A 28 -0.68 0.43 19.82
C GLY A 28 -0.17 0.52 21.25
N VAL A 29 0.54 -0.51 21.71
CA VAL A 29 1.16 -0.57 23.03
C VAL A 29 2.18 0.57 23.20
N ALA A 30 3.07 0.75 22.22
CA ALA A 30 4.09 1.79 22.28
C ALA A 30 3.47 3.21 22.41
N PHE A 31 2.36 3.48 21.71
CA PHE A 31 1.66 4.76 21.81
C PHE A 31 1.14 5.03 23.23
N GLU A 32 0.53 4.03 23.88
CA GLU A 32 -0.01 4.17 25.23
C GLU A 32 1.08 4.31 26.30
N PHE A 33 2.17 3.54 26.18
CA PHE A 33 3.26 3.52 27.17
C PHE A 33 4.23 4.70 27.05
N ARG A 34 4.32 5.34 25.87
CA ARG A 34 5.17 6.52 25.63
C ARG A 34 4.89 7.66 26.61
N TRP A 35 3.63 7.87 26.98
CA TRP A 35 3.21 8.92 27.91
C TRP A 35 3.39 8.54 29.38
N LYS A 36 3.45 7.24 29.69
CA LYS A 36 3.52 6.71 31.07
C LYS A 36 4.96 6.61 31.61
N THR A 37 5.98 6.58 30.74
CA THR A 37 7.38 6.40 31.16
C THR A 37 8.23 7.61 30.76
N LYS A 38 9.00 8.22 31.69
CA LYS A 38 9.93 9.33 31.38
C LYS A 38 11.35 8.88 30.98
N ARG A 39 11.84 7.75 31.48
CA ARG A 39 13.24 7.28 31.29
C ARG A 39 13.45 6.35 30.09
N GLY A 40 12.37 5.73 29.59
CA GLY A 40 12.36 4.75 28.50
C GLY A 40 11.67 5.21 27.22
N GLN A 41 11.38 6.52 27.07
CA GLN A 41 10.63 7.04 25.91
C GLN A 41 11.30 6.69 24.58
N PHE A 42 12.63 6.72 24.53
CA PHE A 42 13.41 6.35 23.34
C PHE A 42 13.17 4.90 22.90
N LEU A 43 13.10 3.95 23.84
CA LEU A 43 12.82 2.54 23.53
C LEU A 43 11.42 2.38 22.95
N TRP A 44 10.43 3.11 23.48
CA TRP A 44 9.05 3.09 22.98
C TRP A 44 8.90 3.81 21.63
N ASP A 45 9.67 4.87 21.37
CA ASP A 45 9.72 5.53 20.07
C ASP A 45 10.29 4.58 18.99
N TRP A 46 11.34 3.83 19.32
CA TRP A 46 11.87 2.79 18.43
C TRP A 46 10.91 1.62 18.26
N ALA A 47 10.19 1.20 19.32
CA ALA A 47 9.17 0.15 19.21
C ALA A 47 8.00 0.60 18.32
N PHE A 48 7.58 1.86 18.40
CA PHE A 48 6.55 2.43 17.54
C PHE A 48 7.00 2.49 16.07
N ALA A 49 8.21 2.97 15.83
CA ALA A 49 8.79 3.04 14.49
C ALA A 49 8.99 1.63 13.89
N GLY A 50 9.64 0.74 14.64
CA GLY A 50 9.88 -0.64 14.24
C GLY A 50 8.59 -1.42 13.98
N GLY A 51 7.59 -1.32 14.87
CA GLY A 51 6.29 -1.98 14.67
C GLY A 51 5.55 -1.47 13.43
N SER A 52 5.60 -0.16 13.16
CA SER A 52 4.99 0.45 11.97
C SER A 52 5.73 0.03 10.69
N THR A 53 7.06 0.01 10.71
CA THR A 53 7.88 -0.45 9.58
C THR A 53 7.66 -1.93 9.28
N ILE A 54 7.62 -2.78 10.31
CA ILE A 54 7.36 -4.21 10.17
C ILE A 54 5.97 -4.46 9.60
N ALA A 55 4.95 -3.74 10.08
CA ALA A 55 3.59 -3.87 9.55
C ALA A 55 3.50 -3.47 8.07
N ALA A 56 4.09 -2.33 7.70
CA ALA A 56 4.14 -1.90 6.30
C ALA A 56 4.94 -2.87 5.42
N PHE A 57 6.08 -3.36 5.91
CA PHE A 57 6.90 -4.33 5.21
C PHE A 57 6.14 -5.64 4.95
N ALA A 58 5.53 -6.19 6.00
CA ALA A 58 4.74 -7.42 5.91
C ALA A 58 3.54 -7.27 4.96
N GLN A 59 2.89 -6.10 4.94
CA GLN A 59 1.83 -5.80 3.98
C GLN A 59 2.35 -5.81 2.53
N GLY A 60 3.52 -5.23 2.27
CA GLY A 60 4.12 -5.22 0.93
C GLY A 60 4.65 -6.59 0.50
N VAL A 61 5.16 -7.39 1.44
CA VAL A 61 5.54 -8.80 1.22
C VAL A 61 4.32 -9.63 0.87
N ALA A 62 3.22 -9.47 1.61
CA ALA A 62 1.97 -10.17 1.33
C ALA A 62 1.44 -9.85 -0.08
N LEU A 63 1.49 -8.58 -0.48
CA LEU A 63 1.12 -8.18 -1.84
C LEU A 63 2.06 -8.76 -2.90
N GLY A 64 3.38 -8.76 -2.67
CA GLY A 64 4.36 -9.33 -3.59
C GLY A 64 4.21 -10.84 -3.77
N ALA A 65 4.00 -11.57 -2.67
CA ALA A 65 3.75 -13.00 -2.70
C ALA A 65 2.45 -13.33 -3.46
N LEU A 66 1.42 -12.50 -3.30
CA LEU A 66 0.19 -12.62 -4.08
C LEU A 66 0.44 -12.37 -5.58
N VAL A 67 1.20 -11.33 -5.93
CA VAL A 67 1.54 -10.98 -7.34
C VAL A 67 2.40 -12.05 -8.02
N GLN A 68 3.35 -12.63 -7.30
CA GLN A 68 4.21 -13.69 -7.84
C GLN A 68 3.41 -14.96 -8.18
N GLY A 69 2.27 -15.15 -7.53
CA GLY A 69 1.42 -16.32 -7.68
C GLY A 69 1.67 -17.34 -6.59
N ILE A 70 0.59 -17.91 -6.08
CA ILE A 70 0.59 -18.90 -5.01
C ILE A 70 0.50 -20.29 -5.66
N PRO A 71 1.37 -21.26 -5.35
CA PRO A 71 1.27 -22.61 -5.89
C PRO A 71 0.03 -23.34 -5.33
N VAL A 72 -0.95 -23.60 -6.21
CA VAL A 72 -2.22 -24.26 -5.86
C VAL A 72 -2.29 -25.64 -6.54
N VAL A 73 -2.61 -26.69 -5.79
CA VAL A 73 -2.97 -28.01 -6.33
C VAL A 73 -4.38 -28.37 -5.85
N GLY A 74 -5.29 -28.66 -6.78
CA GLY A 74 -6.62 -29.19 -6.45
C GLY A 74 -7.53 -28.27 -5.62
N ARG A 75 -7.31 -26.94 -5.64
CA ARG A 75 -7.96 -25.90 -4.81
C ARG A 75 -7.44 -25.75 -3.38
N ALA A 76 -6.34 -26.42 -3.05
CA ALA A 76 -5.62 -26.23 -1.79
C ALA A 76 -4.24 -25.61 -2.04
N TYR A 77 -3.75 -24.83 -1.08
CA TYR A 77 -2.38 -24.36 -1.08
C TYR A 77 -1.43 -25.56 -0.97
N SER A 78 -0.49 -25.66 -1.91
CA SER A 78 0.49 -26.77 -1.98
C SER A 78 1.92 -26.32 -1.71
N GLY A 79 2.10 -25.02 -1.43
CA GLY A 79 3.42 -24.42 -1.24
C GLY A 79 4.04 -24.71 0.12
N GLY A 80 5.34 -24.50 0.21
CA GLY A 80 6.10 -24.56 1.45
C GLY A 80 5.91 -23.33 2.33
N TRP A 81 6.15 -23.47 3.64
CA TRP A 81 6.01 -22.38 4.62
C TRP A 81 6.79 -21.09 4.26
N TRP A 82 7.83 -21.18 3.43
CA TRP A 82 8.71 -20.08 3.05
C TRP A 82 8.46 -19.52 1.64
N ASP A 83 7.43 -19.98 0.93
CA ASP A 83 7.18 -19.54 -0.46
C ASP A 83 6.78 -18.07 -0.55
N TRP A 84 6.34 -17.46 0.55
CA TRP A 84 6.10 -16.02 0.63
C TRP A 84 7.41 -15.20 0.71
N LEU A 85 8.53 -15.82 1.07
CA LEU A 85 9.83 -15.17 1.26
C LEU A 85 10.67 -15.26 -0.01
N THR A 86 10.31 -14.46 -1.00
CA THR A 86 11.03 -14.39 -2.27
C THR A 86 11.74 -13.04 -2.43
N PRO A 87 12.81 -12.95 -3.24
CA PRO A 87 13.47 -11.68 -3.53
C PRO A 87 12.49 -10.62 -4.05
N PHE A 88 11.50 -11.03 -4.85
CA PHE A 88 10.45 -10.15 -5.34
C PHE A 88 9.54 -9.64 -4.20
N SER A 89 9.05 -10.53 -3.34
CA SER A 89 8.19 -10.13 -2.20
C SER A 89 8.91 -9.25 -1.19
N LEU A 90 10.21 -9.49 -0.96
CA LEU A 90 11.05 -8.63 -0.13
C LEU A 90 11.22 -7.23 -0.76
N LEU A 91 11.43 -7.18 -2.07
CA LEU A 91 11.56 -5.92 -2.81
C LEU A 91 10.25 -5.13 -2.82
N THR A 92 9.09 -5.78 -2.97
CA THR A 92 7.78 -5.11 -2.83
C THR A 92 7.51 -4.65 -1.40
N GLY A 93 7.92 -5.44 -0.39
CA GLY A 93 7.91 -5.04 1.01
C GLY A 93 8.69 -3.75 1.26
N LEU A 94 9.93 -3.70 0.75
CA LEU A 94 10.79 -2.51 0.85
C LEU A 94 10.21 -1.31 0.09
N ALA A 95 9.67 -1.55 -1.11
CA ALA A 95 8.99 -0.52 -1.91
C ALA A 95 7.82 0.11 -1.16
N LEU A 96 7.01 -0.71 -0.47
CA LEU A 96 5.88 -0.21 0.30
C LEU A 96 6.31 0.62 1.51
N VAL A 97 7.35 0.17 2.24
CA VAL A 97 7.90 0.93 3.38
C VAL A 97 8.40 2.31 2.94
N ILE A 98 9.19 2.35 1.87
CA ILE A 98 9.76 3.60 1.33
C ILE A 98 8.64 4.49 0.78
N GLY A 99 7.68 3.93 0.04
CA GLY A 99 6.56 4.72 -0.47
C GLY A 99 5.63 5.24 0.64
N TYR A 100 5.43 4.50 1.73
CA TYR A 100 4.69 5.00 2.90
C TYR A 100 5.45 6.09 3.64
N ALA A 101 6.78 6.00 3.70
CA ALA A 101 7.62 7.10 4.18
C ALA A 101 7.45 8.35 3.30
N LEU A 102 7.32 8.19 1.97
CA LEU A 102 7.05 9.30 1.05
C LEU A 102 5.69 9.94 1.35
N LEU A 103 4.61 9.15 1.45
CA LEU A 103 3.28 9.65 1.79
C LEU A 103 3.25 10.36 3.14
N GLY A 104 3.95 9.81 4.14
CA GLY A 104 4.10 10.44 5.45
C GLY A 104 4.86 11.76 5.38
N ALA A 105 5.96 11.83 4.62
CA ALA A 105 6.76 13.03 4.47
C ALA A 105 5.99 14.13 3.69
N THR A 106 5.31 13.78 2.61
CA THR A 106 4.51 14.74 1.81
C THR A 106 3.28 15.22 2.58
N TRP A 107 2.68 14.36 3.40
CA TRP A 107 1.62 14.76 4.34
C TRP A 107 2.15 15.75 5.40
N LEU A 108 3.32 15.46 5.99
CA LEU A 108 3.95 16.36 6.96
C LEU A 108 4.28 17.72 6.33
N ILE A 109 4.76 17.76 5.09
CA ILE A 109 5.01 19.00 4.35
C ILE A 109 3.74 19.86 4.28
N TRP A 110 2.58 19.24 4.04
CA TRP A 110 1.31 19.97 3.94
C TRP A 110 0.77 20.42 5.31
N LYS A 111 0.97 19.62 6.37
CA LYS A 111 0.37 19.86 7.69
C LYS A 111 1.25 20.60 8.70
N THR A 112 2.55 20.70 8.46
CA THR A 112 3.51 21.31 9.39
C THR A 112 4.14 22.58 8.84
N GLU A 113 4.73 23.38 9.72
CA GLU A 113 5.42 24.62 9.38
C GLU A 113 6.86 24.64 9.93
N ASN A 114 7.67 25.60 9.44
CA ASN A 114 8.98 25.93 9.97
C ASN A 114 10.00 24.77 9.92
N HIS A 115 10.63 24.47 11.06
CA HIS A 115 11.70 23.48 11.20
C HIS A 115 11.26 22.08 10.76
N VAL A 116 10.07 21.64 11.19
CA VAL A 116 9.57 20.28 10.93
C VAL A 116 9.27 20.11 9.44
N GLN A 117 8.70 21.15 8.82
CA GLN A 117 8.41 21.16 7.40
C GLN A 117 9.69 21.04 6.56
N ARG A 118 10.76 21.76 6.91
CA ARG A 118 12.05 21.67 6.22
C ARG A 118 12.63 20.25 6.27
N ARG A 119 12.60 19.63 7.46
CA ARG A 119 13.02 18.23 7.64
C ARG A 119 12.20 17.27 6.78
N ALA A 120 10.90 17.50 6.68
CA ALA A 120 10.02 16.68 5.85
C ALA A 120 10.35 16.83 4.36
N TYR A 121 10.71 18.03 3.88
CA TYR A 121 11.24 18.24 2.53
C TYR A 121 12.55 17.50 2.29
N ASP A 122 13.49 17.55 3.23
CA ASP A 122 14.78 16.86 3.10
C ASP A 122 14.59 15.34 3.00
N ILE A 123 13.69 14.77 3.81
CA ILE A 123 13.33 13.34 3.75
C ILE A 123 12.63 13.04 2.42
N ALA A 124 11.64 13.84 2.03
CA ALA A 124 10.89 13.62 0.79
C ALA A 124 11.80 13.68 -0.45
N PHE A 125 12.83 14.52 -0.44
CA PHE A 125 13.79 14.65 -1.54
C PHE A 125 14.56 13.35 -1.82
N TRP A 126 14.89 12.57 -0.78
CA TRP A 126 15.55 11.27 -0.92
C TRP A 126 14.58 10.13 -1.16
N VAL A 127 13.44 10.14 -0.47
CA VAL A 127 12.47 9.03 -0.51
C VAL A 127 11.65 9.05 -1.80
N ALA A 128 11.42 10.22 -2.42
CA ALA A 128 10.71 10.33 -3.70
C ALA A 128 11.42 9.58 -4.85
N PRO A 129 12.69 9.86 -5.20
CA PRO A 129 13.38 9.12 -6.24
C PRO A 129 13.55 7.64 -5.87
N ALA A 130 13.79 7.31 -4.60
CA ALA A 130 13.85 5.91 -4.16
C ALA A 130 12.52 5.16 -4.43
N THR A 131 11.38 5.79 -4.15
CA THR A 131 10.05 5.23 -4.43
C THR A 131 9.85 5.03 -5.94
N LEU A 132 10.22 6.01 -6.76
CA LEU A 132 10.09 5.93 -8.21
C LEU A 132 10.96 4.81 -8.81
N VAL A 133 12.20 4.69 -8.34
CA VAL A 133 13.10 3.60 -8.75
C VAL A 133 12.52 2.25 -8.35
N LEU A 134 11.99 2.10 -7.14
CA LEU A 134 11.40 0.84 -6.68
C LEU A 134 10.12 0.49 -7.44
N ILE A 135 9.25 1.47 -7.73
CA ILE A 135 8.09 1.26 -8.62
C ILE A 135 8.57 0.78 -9.99
N GLY A 136 9.60 1.42 -10.55
CA GLY A 136 10.21 1.03 -11.81
C GLY A 136 10.77 -0.39 -11.80
N LEU A 137 11.51 -0.76 -10.75
CA LEU A 137 12.08 -2.10 -10.58
C LEU A 137 10.99 -3.18 -10.43
N VAL A 138 9.97 -2.95 -9.59
CA VAL A 138 8.83 -3.88 -9.46
C VAL A 138 8.12 -4.03 -10.80
N SER A 139 7.86 -2.91 -11.49
CA SER A 139 7.14 -2.90 -12.77
C SER A 139 7.94 -3.58 -13.87
N ALA A 140 9.27 -3.41 -13.89
CA ALA A 140 10.16 -4.08 -14.84
C ALA A 140 10.30 -5.58 -14.54
N TRP A 141 10.30 -5.99 -13.27
CA TRP A 141 10.40 -7.39 -12.87
C TRP A 141 9.09 -8.15 -13.11
N THR A 142 7.94 -7.49 -12.95
CA THR A 142 6.61 -8.13 -13.01
C THR A 142 6.35 -8.92 -14.32
N PRO A 143 6.67 -8.39 -15.53
CA PRO A 143 6.55 -9.14 -16.78
C PRO A 143 7.43 -10.40 -16.84
N PHE A 144 8.59 -10.41 -16.18
CA PHE A 144 9.48 -11.56 -16.15
C PHE A 144 9.02 -12.66 -15.17
N LEU A 145 8.08 -12.37 -14.28
CA LEU A 145 7.54 -13.36 -13.34
C LEU A 145 6.61 -14.37 -14.02
N ASN A 146 5.84 -13.95 -15.03
CA ASN A 146 4.93 -14.84 -15.73
C ASN A 146 4.76 -14.43 -17.20
N ALA A 147 4.85 -15.39 -18.10
CA ALA A 147 4.57 -15.21 -19.53
C ALA A 147 3.15 -14.66 -19.78
N VAL A 148 2.21 -14.91 -18.87
CA VAL A 148 0.83 -14.37 -18.89
C VAL A 148 0.82 -12.85 -18.69
N TYR A 149 1.64 -12.31 -17.78
CA TYR A 149 1.75 -10.85 -17.59
C TYR A 149 2.43 -10.21 -18.79
N MET A 150 3.47 -10.84 -19.32
CA MET A 150 4.14 -10.40 -20.55
C MET A 150 3.16 -10.31 -21.72
N GLN A 151 2.35 -11.35 -21.96
CA GLN A 151 1.35 -11.30 -23.03
C GLN A 151 0.27 -10.25 -22.76
N LYS A 152 -0.25 -10.10 -21.53
CA LYS A 152 -1.24 -9.05 -21.26
C LYS A 152 -0.72 -7.63 -21.47
N TRP A 153 0.53 -7.36 -21.10
CA TRP A 153 1.12 -6.03 -21.22
C TRP A 153 1.66 -5.72 -22.61
N PHE A 154 2.10 -6.73 -23.37
CA PHE A 154 2.77 -6.55 -24.66
C PHE A 154 2.01 -7.11 -25.88
N SER A 155 0.87 -7.79 -25.70
CA SER A 155 0.04 -8.26 -26.83
C SER A 155 -0.96 -7.21 -27.31
N TRP A 156 -1.12 -7.12 -28.63
CA TRP A 156 -2.19 -6.37 -29.25
C TRP A 156 -3.55 -7.09 -29.04
N PRO A 157 -4.64 -6.39 -28.65
CA PRO A 157 -4.81 -4.94 -28.47
C PRO A 157 -4.63 -4.45 -27.01
N HIS A 158 -4.32 -5.32 -26.05
CA HIS A 158 -4.25 -4.99 -24.61
C HIS A 158 -3.17 -3.93 -24.28
N VAL A 159 -2.13 -3.82 -25.12
CA VAL A 159 -1.11 -2.74 -25.06
C VAL A 159 -1.74 -1.34 -25.03
N LEU A 160 -2.82 -1.09 -25.76
CA LEU A 160 -3.51 0.21 -25.78
C LEU A 160 -4.13 0.58 -24.43
N LEU A 161 -4.55 -0.42 -23.65
CA LEU A 161 -5.07 -0.23 -22.30
C LEU A 161 -3.94 -0.13 -21.26
N ALA A 162 -2.77 -0.71 -21.55
CA ALA A 162 -1.61 -0.66 -20.68
C ALA A 162 -0.88 0.70 -20.75
N ILE A 163 -0.70 1.29 -21.94
CA ILE A 163 0.07 2.55 -22.17
C ILE A 163 -0.35 3.74 -21.29
N PRO A 164 -1.65 4.01 -21.04
CA PRO A 164 -2.06 5.13 -20.21
C PRO A 164 -1.51 5.07 -18.78
N ILE A 165 -1.29 3.88 -18.22
CA ILE A 165 -0.89 3.72 -16.81
C ILE A 165 0.57 4.17 -16.60
N PRO A 166 1.58 3.65 -17.33
CA PRO A 166 2.95 4.16 -17.25
C PRO A 166 3.04 5.65 -17.58
N ALA A 167 2.27 6.14 -18.57
CA ALA A 167 2.26 7.56 -18.91
C ALA A 167 1.77 8.42 -17.73
N LEU A 168 0.66 8.03 -17.09
CA LEU A 168 0.15 8.72 -15.90
C LEU A 168 1.10 8.63 -14.71
N VAL A 169 1.80 7.49 -14.53
CA VAL A 169 2.83 7.33 -13.51
C VAL A 169 3.99 8.30 -13.74
N LEU A 170 4.46 8.45 -14.99
CA LEU A 170 5.50 9.42 -15.34
C LEU A 170 5.05 10.86 -15.11
N VAL A 171 3.80 11.20 -15.45
CA VAL A 171 3.23 12.53 -15.18
C VAL A 171 3.15 12.78 -13.67
N ALA A 172 2.65 11.83 -12.89
CA ALA A 172 2.58 11.96 -11.43
C ALA A 172 3.98 12.06 -10.79
N ALA A 173 4.95 11.29 -11.29
CA ALA A 173 6.35 11.37 -10.88
C ALA A 173 6.94 12.75 -11.17
N PHE A 174 6.67 13.31 -12.35
CA PHE A 174 7.11 14.65 -12.73
C PHE A 174 6.49 15.73 -11.82
N ILE A 175 5.18 15.65 -11.56
CA ILE A 175 4.49 16.59 -10.66
C ILE A 175 5.03 16.49 -9.24
N LEU A 176 5.33 15.28 -8.76
CA LEU A 176 5.94 15.05 -7.45
C LEU A 176 7.30 15.74 -7.35
N LEU A 177 8.22 15.43 -8.27
CA LEU A 177 9.59 15.98 -8.25
C LEU A 177 9.58 17.50 -8.44
N LYS A 178 8.81 18.01 -9.40
CA LYS A 178 8.65 19.45 -9.61
C LYS A 178 8.06 20.13 -8.38
N GLY A 179 7.05 19.53 -7.76
CA GLY A 179 6.42 20.05 -6.54
C GLY A 179 7.40 20.13 -5.37
N LEU A 180 8.29 19.14 -5.22
CA LEU A 180 9.33 19.14 -4.19
C LEU A 180 10.38 20.22 -4.46
N THR A 181 10.85 20.36 -5.70
CA THR A 181 11.84 21.40 -6.09
C THR A 181 11.27 22.80 -5.95
N GLU A 182 10.02 23.02 -6.34
CA GLU A 182 9.31 24.30 -6.20
C GLU A 182 8.78 24.57 -4.79
N ARG A 183 9.03 23.65 -3.83
CA ARG A 183 8.55 23.73 -2.44
C ARG A 183 7.04 23.99 -2.33
N ARG A 184 6.25 23.35 -3.20
CA ARG A 184 4.78 23.36 -3.13
C ARG A 184 4.32 22.45 -2.00
N GLU A 185 3.32 22.87 -1.25
CA GLU A 185 2.89 22.12 -0.06
C GLU A 185 1.91 20.98 -0.39
N ALA A 186 0.88 21.23 -1.20
CA ALA A 186 -0.18 20.24 -1.47
C ALA A 186 0.10 19.33 -2.67
N SER A 187 0.79 19.83 -3.70
CA SER A 187 1.00 19.07 -4.94
C SER A 187 1.85 17.82 -4.76
N PRO A 188 2.93 17.78 -3.94
CA PRO A 188 3.69 16.55 -3.73
C PRO A 188 2.85 15.46 -3.07
N PHE A 189 1.98 15.82 -2.12
CA PHE A 189 1.09 14.87 -1.47
C PHE A 189 0.10 14.26 -2.46
N LEU A 190 -0.61 15.09 -3.22
CA LEU A 190 -1.57 14.61 -4.23
C LEU A 190 -0.88 13.75 -5.30
N ALA A 191 0.31 14.15 -5.77
CA ALA A 191 1.08 13.37 -6.73
C ALA A 191 1.51 12.01 -6.17
N SER A 192 2.00 11.98 -4.92
CA SER A 192 2.35 10.72 -4.24
C SER A 192 1.13 9.81 -4.07
N LEU A 193 -0.02 10.37 -3.70
CA LEU A 193 -1.28 9.62 -3.60
C LEU A 193 -1.71 9.05 -4.96
N SER A 194 -1.64 9.86 -6.02
CA SER A 194 -1.94 9.42 -7.38
C SER A 194 -1.03 8.29 -7.84
N LEU A 195 0.28 8.33 -7.54
CA LEU A 195 1.21 7.23 -7.85
C LEU A 195 0.76 5.92 -7.21
N PHE A 196 0.38 5.94 -5.93
CA PHE A 196 -0.11 4.75 -5.24
C PHE A 196 -1.40 4.21 -5.87
N VAL A 197 -2.37 5.09 -6.13
CA VAL A 197 -3.64 4.71 -6.78
C VAL A 197 -3.40 4.11 -8.16
N LEU A 198 -2.52 4.70 -8.97
CA LEU A 198 -2.15 4.18 -10.29
C LEU A 198 -1.46 2.81 -10.20
N CYS A 199 -0.58 2.60 -9.22
CA CYS A 199 0.04 1.29 -8.99
C CYS A 199 -1.02 0.24 -8.61
N PHE A 200 -1.96 0.57 -7.72
CA PHE A 200 -3.07 -0.32 -7.36
C PHE A 200 -3.97 -0.64 -8.56
N ILE A 201 -4.28 0.34 -9.39
CA ILE A 201 -5.04 0.13 -10.64
C ILE A 201 -4.28 -0.80 -11.59
N GLY A 202 -2.98 -0.57 -11.78
CA GLY A 202 -2.12 -1.40 -12.63
C GLY A 202 -2.05 -2.86 -12.16
N LEU A 203 -1.96 -3.08 -10.85
CA LEU A 203 -2.05 -4.42 -10.26
C LEU A 203 -3.43 -5.05 -10.47
N GLY A 204 -4.51 -4.29 -10.24
CA GLY A 204 -5.89 -4.77 -10.45
C GLY A 204 -6.16 -5.21 -11.88
N ILE A 205 -5.72 -4.43 -12.86
CA ILE A 205 -5.83 -4.77 -14.29
C ILE A 205 -4.99 -6.00 -14.63
N SER A 206 -3.81 -6.15 -14.03
CA SER A 206 -2.94 -7.31 -14.26
C SER A 206 -3.57 -8.61 -13.74
N PHE A 207 -4.27 -8.54 -12.61
CA PHE A 207 -4.96 -9.68 -12.01
C PHE A 207 -6.23 -10.05 -12.74
N TYR A 208 -7.04 -9.06 -13.14
CA TYR A 208 -8.29 -9.30 -13.88
C TYR A 208 -8.08 -10.23 -15.10
N PRO A 209 -8.88 -11.32 -15.28
CA PRO A 209 -10.08 -11.72 -14.55
C PRO A 209 -9.86 -12.71 -13.39
N HIS A 210 -8.61 -12.94 -12.98
CA HIS A 210 -8.24 -13.88 -11.93
C HIS A 210 -8.10 -13.17 -10.58
N ILE A 211 -8.64 -13.76 -9.52
CA ILE A 211 -8.50 -13.23 -8.15
C ILE A 211 -7.27 -13.81 -7.44
N VAL A 212 -6.92 -15.05 -7.76
CA VAL A 212 -5.62 -15.66 -7.45
C VAL A 212 -4.92 -15.88 -8.78
N PRO A 213 -3.73 -15.29 -9.01
CA PRO A 213 -3.05 -15.42 -10.29
C PRO A 213 -2.96 -16.88 -10.76
N ASN A 214 -3.30 -17.08 -12.03
CA ASN A 214 -3.19 -18.36 -12.77
C ASN A 214 -4.00 -19.56 -12.24
N SER A 215 -4.91 -19.39 -11.26
CA SER A 215 -5.62 -20.54 -10.66
C SER A 215 -7.12 -20.36 -10.49
N VAL A 216 -7.61 -19.17 -10.12
CA VAL A 216 -9.02 -18.99 -9.80
C VAL A 216 -9.58 -17.69 -10.39
N THR A 217 -10.65 -17.81 -11.19
CA THR A 217 -11.36 -16.65 -11.74
C THR A 217 -12.27 -16.01 -10.69
N ILE A 218 -12.60 -14.73 -10.87
CA ILE A 218 -13.54 -14.01 -9.99
C ILE A 218 -14.90 -14.73 -9.93
N TRP A 219 -15.32 -15.35 -11.05
CA TRP A 219 -16.58 -16.06 -11.18
C TRP A 219 -16.58 -17.39 -10.42
N ASP A 220 -15.48 -18.15 -10.50
CA ASP A 220 -15.35 -19.43 -9.78
C ASP A 220 -15.18 -19.26 -8.27
N ALA A 221 -14.67 -18.10 -7.83
CA ALA A 221 -14.48 -17.79 -6.42
C ALA A 221 -15.70 -17.15 -5.75
N ALA A 222 -16.72 -16.75 -6.52
CA ALA A 222 -17.83 -15.95 -6.03
C ALA A 222 -18.72 -16.75 -5.05
N ALA A 223 -19.14 -16.08 -3.97
CA ALA A 223 -20.18 -16.60 -3.08
C ALA A 223 -21.56 -16.64 -3.79
N PRO A 224 -22.57 -17.32 -3.24
CA PRO A 224 -23.92 -17.31 -3.82
C PRO A 224 -24.49 -15.90 -3.98
N ASP A 225 -25.23 -15.65 -5.06
CA ASP A 225 -25.75 -14.33 -5.45
C ASP A 225 -26.55 -13.63 -4.34
N ASN A 226 -27.33 -14.39 -3.56
CA ASN A 226 -28.10 -13.85 -2.43
C ASN A 226 -27.21 -13.23 -1.34
N SER A 227 -26.06 -13.85 -1.03
CA SER A 227 -25.12 -13.33 -0.05
C SER A 227 -24.34 -12.13 -0.59
N LEU A 228 -24.02 -12.11 -1.89
CA LEU A 228 -23.40 -10.97 -2.56
C LEU A 228 -24.33 -9.76 -2.60
N ALA A 229 -25.62 -9.95 -2.92
CA ALA A 229 -26.62 -8.90 -2.93
C ALA A 229 -26.79 -8.26 -1.54
N PHE A 230 -26.85 -9.08 -0.48
CA PHE A 230 -26.90 -8.59 0.89
C PHE A 230 -25.67 -7.75 1.27
N LEU A 231 -24.46 -8.24 0.94
CA LEU A 231 -23.21 -7.52 1.16
C LEU A 231 -23.13 -6.22 0.35
N LEU A 232 -23.65 -6.21 -0.89
CA LEU A 232 -23.66 -5.04 -1.76
C LEU A 232 -24.51 -3.93 -1.15
N VAL A 233 -25.72 -4.26 -0.68
CA VAL A 233 -26.60 -3.28 -0.02
C VAL A 233 -25.91 -2.70 1.22
N GLY A 234 -25.30 -3.55 2.06
CA GLY A 234 -24.52 -3.11 3.21
C GLY A 234 -23.37 -2.18 2.81
N ALA A 235 -22.62 -2.52 1.77
CA ALA A 235 -21.50 -1.71 1.28
C ALA A 235 -21.95 -0.36 0.72
N VAL A 236 -23.04 -0.32 -0.05
CA VAL A 236 -23.60 0.92 -0.64
C VAL A 236 -24.06 1.90 0.44
N VAL A 237 -24.52 1.42 1.59
CA VAL A 237 -24.91 2.29 2.71
C VAL A 237 -23.70 2.65 3.58
N LEU A 238 -22.91 1.66 3.98
CA LEU A 238 -21.85 1.84 4.96
C LEU A 238 -20.64 2.61 4.40
N VAL A 239 -20.25 2.36 3.15
CA VAL A 239 -19.08 3.02 2.54
C VAL A 239 -19.28 4.54 2.43
N PRO A 240 -20.40 5.07 1.91
CA PRO A 240 -20.63 6.51 1.91
C PRO A 240 -20.66 7.13 3.31
N ILE A 241 -21.22 6.44 4.31
CA ILE A 241 -21.23 6.93 5.70
C ILE A 241 -19.80 7.06 6.24
N ILE A 242 -18.96 6.03 6.05
CA ILE A 242 -17.56 6.05 6.47
C ILE A 242 -16.80 7.18 5.76
N LEU A 243 -17.01 7.34 4.45
CA LEU A 243 -16.37 8.40 3.67
C LEU A 243 -16.83 9.79 4.11
N ALA A 244 -18.12 9.98 4.36
CA ALA A 244 -18.68 11.25 4.83
C ALA A 244 -18.12 11.63 6.21
N TYR A 245 -18.09 10.68 7.15
CA TYR A 245 -17.50 10.88 8.48
C TYR A 245 -16.01 11.22 8.38
N THR A 246 -15.27 10.50 7.53
CA THR A 246 -13.85 10.74 7.31
C THR A 246 -13.63 12.13 6.69
N ALA A 247 -14.37 12.49 5.65
CA ALA A 247 -14.29 13.79 5.02
C ALA A 247 -14.64 14.94 5.99
N TYR A 248 -15.66 14.74 6.83
CA TYR A 248 -16.02 15.68 7.88
C TYR A 248 -14.89 15.86 8.90
N SER A 249 -14.28 14.78 9.38
CA SER A 249 -13.12 14.84 10.28
C SER A 249 -11.96 15.63 9.66
N TYR A 250 -11.62 15.37 8.39
CA TYR A 250 -10.58 16.12 7.68
C TYR A 250 -10.95 17.60 7.49
N TRP A 251 -12.22 17.91 7.26
CA TRP A 251 -12.70 19.28 7.12
C TRP A 251 -12.61 20.05 8.44
N VAL A 252 -12.97 19.41 9.56
CA VAL A 252 -12.86 19.97 10.91
C VAL A 252 -11.39 20.21 11.28
N PHE A 253 -10.49 19.25 11.01
CA PHE A 253 -9.06 19.34 11.33
C PHE A 253 -8.19 19.86 10.18
N ARG A 254 -8.73 20.76 9.35
CA ARG A 254 -8.01 21.26 8.16
C ARG A 254 -6.80 22.13 8.47
N GLY A 255 -6.76 22.75 9.66
CA GLY A 255 -5.66 23.64 10.08
C GLY A 255 -4.29 22.95 10.12
N LYS A 256 -3.23 23.75 10.00
CA LYS A 256 -1.85 23.29 10.21
C LYS A 256 -1.57 23.14 11.70
N VAL A 257 -0.73 22.18 12.05
CA VAL A 257 -0.35 21.92 13.44
C VAL A 257 0.75 22.90 13.84
N ASN A 258 0.40 23.89 14.66
CA ASN A 258 1.35 24.86 15.20
C ASN A 258 1.91 24.39 16.55
N ALA A 259 3.18 24.67 16.83
CA ALA A 259 3.84 24.31 18.09
C ALA A 259 3.16 24.90 19.35
N VAL A 260 2.33 25.93 19.17
CA VAL A 260 1.57 26.60 20.25
C VAL A 260 0.22 25.92 20.53
N GLY A 261 -0.25 25.05 19.62
CA GLY A 261 -1.53 24.36 19.70
C GLY A 261 -1.43 22.88 20.08
N GLY A 262 -0.38 22.51 20.83
CA GLY A 262 -0.41 21.24 21.56
C GLY A 262 -1.57 21.30 22.54
N TYR A 263 -2.68 20.63 22.22
CA TYR A 263 -3.79 20.48 23.14
C TYR A 263 -3.25 19.94 24.47
N HIS A 264 -3.49 20.71 25.54
CA HIS A 264 -3.64 20.20 26.89
C HIS A 264 -4.75 19.14 26.93
#